data_AF-A0A926XZS9-F1
#
_entry.id   AF-A0A926XZS9-F1
#
_cell.length_a   1.000
_cell.length_b   1.000
_cell.length_c   1.000
_cell.angle_alpha   90.00
_cell.angle_beta   90.00
_cell.angle_gamma   90.00
#
_symmetry.space_group_name_H-M   'P 1'
#
loop_
_entity.id
_entity.type
_entity.pdbx_description
1 polymer ?
#
loop_
_entity_poly.entity_id
_entity_poly.type
_entity_poly.pdbx_seq_one_letter_code
_entity_poly.pdbx_strand_id
1 'polypeptide(L)'
;MQPAIAYYRVSTDQQGKSGLGLDAQMEAVRQFAEREHYQVTAHFTEIESGKKNKRPQLLAALEQCRKKKAMLIIAKLDRLGRNVAFIANLMESRVQFKAVDNPHADELMIHLLAAFAQHERKQISKRTTEALQAAKRRGQVLGANGAVLAKQNQEAADEFAEQMRPTIEQIRQGGITSIRGIRDELNRQGVPTFRQEGQSWHYPSVRYLLKRIEE
;
A
#
# COMPACT_ATOMS: atom_id res chain seq x y z
N MET A 1 -19.84 -9.71 -26.24
CA MET A 1 -18.88 -8.63 -25.90
C MET A 1 -18.12 -9.05 -24.66
N GLN A 2 -16.80 -8.86 -24.64
CA GLN A 2 -15.99 -9.17 -23.45
C GLN A 2 -16.18 -8.05 -22.42
N PRO A 3 -16.33 -8.36 -21.12
CA PRO A 3 -16.47 -7.33 -20.10
C PRO A 3 -15.18 -6.54 -19.97
N ALA A 4 -15.29 -5.23 -19.86
CA ALA A 4 -14.18 -4.32 -19.67
C ALA A 4 -14.44 -3.34 -18.53
N ILE A 5 -13.36 -2.78 -18.00
CA ILE A 5 -13.36 -1.77 -16.95
C ILE A 5 -12.46 -0.64 -17.44
N ALA A 6 -12.99 0.58 -17.44
CA ALA A 6 -12.26 1.74 -17.89
C ALA A 6 -11.55 2.43 -16.72
N TYR A 7 -10.30 2.83 -16.93
CA TYR A 7 -9.50 3.60 -15.99
C TYR A 7 -9.04 4.92 -16.62
N TYR A 8 -9.34 6.01 -15.93
CA TYR A 8 -9.04 7.38 -16.32
C TYR A 8 -8.11 8.02 -15.30
N ARG A 9 -7.28 8.96 -15.77
CA ARG A 9 -6.45 9.77 -14.89
C ARG A 9 -6.52 11.22 -15.29
N VAL A 10 -6.70 12.08 -14.29
CA VAL A 10 -6.67 13.55 -14.45
C VAL A 10 -5.80 14.16 -13.36
N SER A 11 -5.03 15.18 -13.72
CA SER A 11 -4.35 16.00 -12.71
C SER A 11 -5.33 17.04 -12.16
N THR A 12 -5.15 17.43 -10.89
CA THR A 12 -5.93 18.52 -10.29
C THR A 12 -5.85 19.83 -11.10
N ASP A 13 -4.71 20.09 -11.74
CA ASP A 13 -4.51 21.27 -12.60
C ASP A 13 -5.31 21.19 -13.92
N GLN A 14 -5.61 19.99 -14.40
CA GLN A 14 -6.42 19.77 -15.60
C GLN A 14 -7.92 19.87 -15.32
N GLN A 15 -8.39 19.51 -14.12
CA GLN A 15 -9.79 19.74 -13.73
C GLN A 15 -10.14 21.23 -13.72
N GLY A 16 -9.21 22.10 -13.29
CA GLY A 16 -9.45 23.55 -13.20
C GLY A 16 -9.45 24.30 -14.54
N LYS A 17 -8.92 23.72 -15.62
CA LYS A 17 -8.78 24.46 -16.90
C LYS A 17 -9.92 24.26 -17.88
N SER A 18 -10.61 23.12 -17.94
CA SER A 18 -11.75 22.97 -18.88
C SER A 18 -12.70 21.78 -18.74
N GLY A 19 -12.42 20.73 -17.95
CA GLY A 19 -13.21 19.46 -18.00
C GLY A 19 -13.00 18.62 -19.28
N LEU A 20 -12.69 19.27 -20.41
CA LEU A 20 -12.46 18.69 -21.75
C LEU A 20 -11.46 17.52 -21.80
N GLY A 21 -10.49 17.47 -20.89
CA GLY A 21 -9.47 16.42 -20.88
C GLY A 21 -9.97 15.05 -20.37
N LEU A 22 -11.01 15.03 -19.53
CA LEU A 22 -11.64 13.79 -19.08
C LEU A 22 -12.66 13.31 -20.12
N ASP A 23 -13.47 14.23 -20.65
CA ASP A 23 -14.46 13.92 -21.67
C ASP A 23 -13.81 13.32 -22.94
N ALA A 24 -12.69 13.89 -23.38
CA ALA A 24 -11.92 13.34 -24.49
C ALA A 24 -11.36 11.94 -24.20
N GLN A 25 -10.97 11.66 -22.95
CA GLN A 25 -10.52 10.32 -22.55
C GLN A 25 -11.68 9.32 -22.51
N MET A 26 -12.85 9.74 -22.00
CA MET A 26 -14.05 8.91 -21.94
C MET A 26 -14.53 8.55 -23.34
N GLU A 27 -14.56 9.54 -24.25
CA GLU A 27 -14.95 9.32 -25.64
C GLU A 27 -13.95 8.42 -26.37
N ALA A 28 -12.64 8.62 -26.19
CA ALA A 28 -11.62 7.74 -26.78
C ALA A 28 -11.75 6.29 -26.29
N VAL A 29 -11.99 6.07 -24.99
CA VAL A 29 -12.23 4.73 -24.43
C VAL A 29 -13.51 4.12 -24.99
N ARG A 30 -14.57 4.91 -25.11
CA ARG A 30 -15.85 4.44 -25.67
C ARG A 30 -15.69 3.99 -27.12
N GLN A 31 -15.09 4.83 -27.97
CA GLN A 31 -14.84 4.48 -29.38
C GLN A 31 -13.95 3.24 -29.52
N PHE A 32 -12.93 3.12 -28.66
CA PHE A 32 -12.07 1.94 -28.60
C PHE A 32 -12.84 0.68 -28.19
N ALA A 33 -13.67 0.77 -27.16
CA ALA A 33 -14.48 -0.34 -26.67
C ALA A 33 -15.51 -0.80 -27.71
N GLU A 34 -16.15 0.14 -28.41
CA GLU A 34 -17.08 -0.15 -29.51
C GLU A 34 -16.36 -0.86 -30.66
N ARG A 35 -15.19 -0.35 -31.09
CA ARG A 35 -14.38 -0.92 -32.18
C ARG A 35 -13.88 -2.34 -31.88
N GLU A 36 -13.50 -2.59 -30.64
CA GLU A 36 -12.92 -3.88 -30.21
C GLU A 36 -13.96 -4.82 -29.57
N HIS A 37 -15.25 -4.46 -29.61
CA HIS A 37 -16.37 -5.24 -29.06
C HIS A 37 -16.27 -5.55 -27.54
N TYR A 38 -15.77 -4.59 -26.77
CA TYR A 38 -15.77 -4.61 -25.31
C TYR A 38 -17.03 -3.94 -24.72
N GLN A 39 -17.52 -4.48 -23.62
CA GLN A 39 -18.60 -3.88 -22.83
C GLN A 39 -18.03 -3.27 -21.56
N VAL A 40 -17.94 -1.94 -21.48
CA VAL A 40 -17.44 -1.25 -20.29
C VAL A 40 -18.48 -1.32 -19.17
N THR A 41 -18.16 -2.05 -18.10
CA THR A 41 -19.08 -2.32 -16.97
C THR A 41 -18.83 -1.42 -15.76
N ALA A 42 -17.68 -0.76 -15.69
CA ALA A 42 -17.31 0.15 -14.62
C ALA A 42 -16.28 1.17 -15.10
N HIS A 43 -16.31 2.36 -14.50
CA HIS A 43 -15.43 3.48 -14.80
C HIS A 43 -14.74 3.90 -13.50
N PHE A 44 -13.42 4.01 -13.53
CA PHE A 44 -12.61 4.42 -12.39
C PHE A 44 -11.79 5.64 -12.78
N THR A 45 -11.93 6.72 -12.02
CA THR A 45 -11.22 7.98 -12.30
C THR A 45 -10.30 8.31 -11.15
N GLU A 46 -9.00 8.34 -11.42
CA GLU A 46 -7.99 8.76 -10.46
C GLU A 46 -7.72 10.26 -10.58
N ILE A 47 -7.90 10.99 -9.48
CA ILE A 47 -7.60 12.41 -9.38
C ILE A 47 -6.28 12.56 -8.65
N GLU A 48 -5.23 12.95 -9.38
CA GLU A 48 -3.89 13.09 -8.83
C GLU A 48 -3.61 14.57 -8.51
N SER A 49 -3.57 14.91 -7.22
CA SER A 49 -2.91 16.11 -6.73
C SER A 49 -1.45 15.77 -6.45
N GLY A 50 -0.53 16.71 -6.73
CA GLY A 50 0.91 16.46 -6.76
C GLY A 50 1.49 15.58 -5.63
N LYS A 51 2.58 14.88 -5.97
CA LYS A 51 3.51 14.14 -5.09
C LYS A 51 2.97 12.91 -4.32
N LYS A 52 1.66 12.61 -4.29
CA LYS A 52 1.12 11.41 -3.59
C LYS A 52 0.63 10.31 -4.57
N ASN A 53 1.44 9.25 -4.69
CA ASN A 53 1.23 8.09 -5.57
C ASN A 53 0.37 6.94 -4.99
N LYS A 54 -0.58 7.19 -4.08
CA LYS A 54 -1.29 6.08 -3.40
C LYS A 54 -2.36 5.36 -4.24
N ARG A 55 -2.80 5.97 -5.34
CA ARG A 55 -3.66 5.40 -6.41
C ARG A 55 -4.70 4.34 -6.00
N PRO A 56 -5.64 4.67 -5.12
CA PRO A 56 -6.66 3.74 -4.65
C PRO A 56 -7.63 3.30 -5.75
N GLN A 57 -7.93 4.15 -6.74
CA GLN A 57 -8.92 3.83 -7.78
C GLN A 57 -8.39 2.79 -8.75
N LEU A 58 -7.08 2.81 -9.04
CA LEU A 58 -6.45 1.76 -9.82
C LEU A 58 -6.55 0.39 -9.14
N LEU A 59 -6.28 0.32 -7.84
CA LEU A 59 -6.35 -0.93 -7.09
C LEU A 59 -7.78 -1.50 -7.09
N ALA A 60 -8.77 -0.64 -6.90
CA ALA A 60 -10.18 -1.01 -6.99
C ALA A 60 -10.56 -1.50 -8.40
N ALA A 61 -10.06 -0.85 -9.46
CA ALA A 61 -10.26 -1.27 -10.84
C ALA A 61 -9.66 -2.67 -11.10
N LEU A 62 -8.43 -2.91 -10.64
CA LEU A 62 -7.78 -4.22 -10.76
C LEU A 62 -8.52 -5.32 -10.01
N GLU A 63 -9.01 -5.03 -8.80
CA GLU A 63 -9.81 -5.99 -8.04
C GLU A 63 -11.11 -6.34 -8.76
N GLN A 64 -11.80 -5.34 -9.32
CA GLN A 64 -13.00 -5.60 -10.11
C GLN A 64 -12.69 -6.37 -11.40
N CYS A 65 -11.57 -6.08 -12.08
CA CYS A 65 -11.12 -6.84 -13.25
C CYS A 65 -10.93 -8.33 -12.90
N ARG A 66 -10.31 -8.62 -11.75
CA ARG A 66 -10.13 -10.01 -11.28
C ARG A 66 -11.47 -10.68 -11.00
N LYS A 67 -12.38 -10.01 -10.28
CA LYS A 67 -13.70 -10.56 -9.94
C LYS A 67 -14.55 -10.85 -11.18
N LYS A 68 -14.53 -9.97 -12.17
CA LYS A 68 -15.37 -10.05 -13.37
C LYS A 68 -14.68 -10.72 -14.57
N LYS A 69 -13.41 -11.15 -14.42
CA LYS A 69 -12.55 -11.59 -15.53
C LYS A 69 -12.58 -10.59 -16.71
N ALA A 70 -12.52 -9.31 -16.38
CA ALA A 70 -12.71 -8.21 -17.30
C ALA A 70 -11.38 -7.60 -17.76
N MET A 71 -11.37 -7.09 -18.99
CA MET A 71 -10.25 -6.35 -19.58
C MET A 71 -10.13 -4.97 -18.95
N LEU A 72 -8.93 -4.54 -18.54
CA LEU A 72 -8.71 -3.17 -18.11
C LEU A 72 -8.40 -2.28 -19.32
N ILE A 73 -9.23 -1.28 -19.61
CA ILE A 73 -8.99 -0.29 -20.67
C ILE A 73 -8.46 1.00 -20.03
N ILE A 74 -7.25 1.39 -20.40
CA ILE A 74 -6.59 2.59 -19.89
C ILE A 74 -6.64 3.67 -20.98
N ALA A 75 -7.24 4.83 -20.65
CA ALA A 75 -7.42 5.89 -21.63
C ALA A 75 -6.11 6.51 -22.12
N LYS A 76 -5.15 6.71 -21.21
CA LYS A 76 -3.84 7.27 -21.53
C LYS A 76 -2.76 6.72 -20.62
N LEU A 77 -1.77 6.09 -21.20
CA LEU A 77 -0.60 5.57 -20.52
C LEU A 77 0.49 6.64 -20.55
N ASP A 78 0.26 7.74 -19.82
CA ASP A 78 1.16 8.90 -19.80
C ASP A 78 2.61 8.48 -19.55
N ARG A 79 3.42 8.67 -20.60
CA ARG A 79 4.85 8.37 -20.76
C ARG A 79 5.35 7.28 -19.79
N LEU A 80 5.04 6.04 -20.17
CA LEU A 80 5.68 4.74 -19.86
C LEU A 80 6.90 4.75 -18.91
N GLY A 81 7.88 5.63 -19.11
CA GLY A 81 9.10 5.73 -18.29
C GLY A 81 8.92 6.25 -16.86
N ARG A 82 7.86 7.00 -16.52
CA ARG A 82 7.71 7.54 -15.15
C ARG A 82 6.96 6.63 -14.19
N ASN A 83 6.43 5.50 -14.67
CA ASN A 83 5.43 4.74 -13.93
C ASN A 83 5.76 3.26 -13.79
N VAL A 84 7.03 2.98 -13.54
CA VAL A 84 7.57 1.70 -13.04
C VAL A 84 6.64 0.97 -12.06
N ALA A 85 6.10 1.68 -11.08
CA ALA A 85 5.22 1.10 -10.06
C ALA A 85 3.85 0.66 -10.62
N PHE A 86 3.33 1.39 -11.60
CA PHE A 86 2.07 1.07 -12.27
C PHE A 86 2.20 -0.21 -13.09
N ILE A 87 3.25 -0.32 -13.88
CA ILE A 87 3.52 -1.50 -14.70
C ILE A 87 3.78 -2.72 -13.81
N ALA A 88 4.55 -2.57 -12.73
CA ALA A 88 4.77 -3.65 -11.78
C ALA A 88 3.46 -4.15 -11.15
N ASN A 89 2.60 -3.25 -10.67
CA ASN A 89 1.31 -3.63 -10.07
C ASN A 89 0.37 -4.29 -11.10
N LEU A 90 0.39 -3.83 -12.35
CA LEU A 90 -0.37 -4.45 -13.44
C LEU A 90 0.10 -5.88 -13.70
N MET A 91 1.41 -6.10 -13.81
CA MET A 91 1.96 -7.44 -14.02
C MET A 91 1.66 -8.38 -12.85
N GLU A 92 1.85 -7.92 -11.61
CA GLU A 92 1.51 -8.71 -10.42
C GLU A 92 0.03 -9.07 -10.38
N SER A 93 -0.84 -8.21 -10.92
CA SER A 93 -2.28 -8.44 -10.91
C SER A 93 -2.76 -9.54 -11.86
N ARG A 94 -1.95 -9.92 -12.86
CA ARG A 94 -2.30 -10.84 -13.96
C ARG A 94 -3.57 -10.46 -14.73
N VAL A 95 -4.01 -9.21 -14.62
CA VAL A 95 -5.14 -8.66 -15.36
C VAL A 95 -4.66 -8.26 -16.75
N GLN A 96 -5.37 -8.72 -17.77
CA GLN A 96 -5.14 -8.24 -19.14
C GLN A 96 -5.60 -6.79 -19.24
N PHE A 97 -4.80 -5.95 -19.90
CA PHE A 97 -5.14 -4.55 -20.12
C PHE A 97 -4.80 -4.10 -21.54
N LYS A 98 -5.51 -3.07 -22.02
CA LYS A 98 -5.23 -2.39 -23.29
C LYS A 98 -5.15 -0.88 -23.05
N ALA A 99 -4.17 -0.24 -23.66
CA ALA A 99 -4.02 1.22 -23.64
C ALA A 99 -4.60 1.82 -24.93
N VAL A 100 -5.50 2.80 -24.82
CA VAL A 100 -6.16 3.42 -25.98
C VAL A 100 -5.18 4.26 -26.79
N ASP A 101 -4.24 4.93 -26.12
CA ASP A 101 -3.19 5.74 -26.74
C ASP A 101 -2.04 4.93 -27.33
N ASN A 102 -1.90 3.66 -26.93
CA ASN A 102 -0.99 2.71 -27.56
C ASN A 102 -1.63 1.32 -27.68
N PRO A 103 -2.48 1.10 -28.70
CA PRO A 103 -3.17 -0.18 -28.93
C PRO A 103 -2.23 -1.35 -29.21
N HIS A 104 -0.99 -1.07 -29.64
CA HIS A 104 0.06 -2.04 -29.93
C HIS A 104 1.12 -2.13 -28.83
N ALA A 105 0.85 -1.60 -27.63
CA ALA A 105 1.67 -1.84 -26.46
C ALA A 105 1.59 -3.33 -26.08
N ASP A 106 2.35 -4.12 -26.82
CA ASP A 106 2.32 -5.57 -26.77
C ASP A 106 2.84 -6.04 -25.40
N GLU A 107 2.46 -7.25 -25.01
CA GLU A 107 2.86 -7.84 -23.72
C GLU A 107 4.40 -7.77 -23.55
N LEU A 108 5.15 -7.98 -24.63
CA LEU A 108 6.61 -7.86 -24.67
C LEU A 108 7.13 -6.46 -24.34
N MET A 109 6.51 -5.41 -24.88
CA MET A 109 6.93 -4.02 -24.63
C MET A 109 6.74 -3.69 -23.15
N ILE A 110 5.63 -4.15 -22.56
CA ILE A 110 5.33 -3.99 -21.13
C ILE A 110 6.35 -4.74 -20.27
N HIS A 111 6.71 -5.98 -20.62
CA HIS A 111 7.74 -6.74 -19.91
C HIS A 111 9.11 -6.05 -19.96
N LEU A 112 9.49 -5.49 -21.12
CA LEU A 112 10.74 -4.75 -21.26
C LEU A 112 10.75 -3.48 -20.40
N LEU A 113 9.64 -2.75 -20.37
CA LEU A 113 9.46 -1.56 -19.55
C LEU A 113 9.46 -1.91 -18.06
N ALA A 114 8.88 -3.04 -17.68
CA ALA A 114 8.90 -3.55 -16.31
C ALA A 114 10.31 -3.98 -15.88
N ALA A 115 11.09 -4.59 -16.78
CA ALA A 115 12.48 -4.94 -16.53
C ALA A 115 13.33 -3.68 -16.33
N PHE A 116 13.12 -2.65 -17.17
CA PHE A 116 13.80 -1.36 -17.04
C PHE A 116 13.45 -0.67 -15.71
N ALA A 117 12.16 -0.66 -15.38
CA ALA A 117 11.62 -0.22 -14.11
C ALA A 117 12.28 -0.90 -12.89
N GLN A 118 12.36 -2.24 -12.92
CA GLN A 118 13.02 -3.00 -11.86
C GLN A 118 14.51 -2.69 -11.77
N HIS A 119 15.18 -2.53 -12.92
CA HIS A 119 16.58 -2.12 -12.99
C HIS A 119 16.79 -0.75 -12.34
N GLU A 120 15.99 0.26 -12.68
CA GLU A 120 16.08 1.60 -12.10
C GLU A 120 15.89 1.58 -10.58
N ARG A 121 14.89 0.84 -10.07
CA ARG A 121 14.70 0.65 -8.62
C ARG A 121 15.92 0.04 -7.95
N LYS A 122 16.52 -1.00 -8.55
CA LYS A 122 17.75 -1.62 -8.04
C LYS A 122 18.90 -0.63 -8.03
N GLN A 123 19.04 0.19 -9.07
CA GLN A 123 20.08 1.22 -9.16
C GLN A 123 19.91 2.33 -8.11
N ILE A 124 18.68 2.78 -7.85
CA ILE A 124 18.38 3.72 -6.76
C ILE A 124 18.77 3.10 -5.42
N SER A 125 18.32 1.87 -5.13
CA SER A 125 18.67 1.17 -3.90
C SER A 125 20.18 1.05 -3.73
N LYS A 126 20.89 0.66 -4.79
CA LYS A 126 22.35 0.55 -4.80
C LYS A 126 23.02 1.88 -4.46
N ARG A 127 22.63 2.97 -5.14
CA ARG A 127 23.14 4.32 -4.86
C ARG A 127 22.85 4.78 -3.44
N THR A 128 21.66 4.50 -2.90
CA THR A 128 21.33 4.81 -1.51
C THR A 128 22.22 4.04 -0.54
N THR A 129 22.41 2.74 -0.76
CA THR A 129 23.32 1.92 0.05
C THR A 129 24.76 2.43 -0.01
N GLU A 130 25.26 2.75 -1.19
CA GLU A 130 26.60 3.31 -1.40
C GLU A 130 26.75 4.67 -0.71
N ALA A 131 25.75 5.55 -0.81
CA ALA A 131 25.75 6.84 -0.14
C ALA A 131 25.74 6.70 1.39
N LEU A 132 24.95 5.77 1.94
CA LEU A 132 24.92 5.47 3.37
C LEU A 132 26.26 4.89 3.85
N GLN A 133 26.86 3.97 3.08
CA GLN A 133 28.18 3.42 3.40
C GLN A 133 29.26 4.52 3.39
N ALA A 134 29.23 5.42 2.41
CA ALA A 134 30.15 6.55 2.35
C ALA A 134 29.95 7.52 3.54
N ALA A 135 28.69 7.81 3.92
CA ALA A 135 28.38 8.61 5.10
C ALA A 135 28.91 7.95 6.39
N LYS A 136 28.73 6.63 6.53
CA LYS A 136 29.29 5.86 7.66
C LYS A 136 30.82 5.91 7.69
N ARG A 137 31.50 5.78 6.54
CA ARG A 137 32.96 5.93 6.44
C ARG A 137 33.45 7.33 6.80
N ARG A 138 32.65 8.36 6.52
CA ARG A 138 32.89 9.75 6.95
C ARG A 138 32.57 10.00 8.43
N GLY A 139 32.20 8.97 9.19
CA GLY A 139 31.89 9.08 10.62
C GLY A 139 30.48 9.60 10.93
N GLN A 140 29.60 9.72 9.93
CA GLN A 140 28.23 10.17 10.17
C GLN A 140 27.41 9.07 10.86
N VAL A 141 26.80 9.39 12.00
CA VAL A 141 25.93 8.49 12.74
C VAL A 141 24.60 8.34 12.00
N LEU A 142 24.41 7.19 11.36
CA LEU A 142 23.15 6.84 10.71
C LEU A 142 22.13 6.40 11.76
N GLY A 143 20.87 6.83 11.60
CA GLY A 143 19.78 6.39 12.48
C GLY A 143 19.81 6.98 13.89
N ALA A 144 20.53 8.09 14.12
CA ALA A 144 20.59 8.76 15.43
C ALA A 144 19.19 9.04 16.05
N ASN A 145 18.27 9.54 15.23
CA ASN A 145 16.88 9.77 15.66
C ASN A 145 16.13 8.45 15.97
N GLY A 146 16.49 7.36 15.29
CA GLY A 146 15.93 6.03 15.54
C GLY A 146 16.34 5.47 16.90
N ALA A 147 17.56 5.74 17.35
CA ALA A 147 18.02 5.33 18.68
C ALA A 147 17.28 6.08 19.81
N VAL A 148 17.08 7.40 19.63
CA VAL A 148 16.29 8.21 20.58
C VAL A 148 14.84 7.73 20.63
N LEU A 149 14.22 7.54 19.47
CA LEU A 149 12.84 7.03 19.38
C LEU A 149 12.72 5.60 19.94
N ALA A 150 13.71 4.73 19.72
CA ALA A 150 13.70 3.37 20.28
C ALA A 150 13.74 3.40 21.81
N LYS A 151 14.57 4.26 22.40
CA LYS A 151 14.63 4.44 23.85
C LYS A 151 13.32 4.98 24.42
N GLN A 152 12.75 6.02 23.80
CA GLN A 152 11.45 6.57 24.20
C GLN A 152 10.32 5.53 24.11
N ASN A 153 10.30 4.73 23.03
CA ASN A 153 9.31 3.67 22.87
C ASN A 153 9.50 2.54 23.89
N GLN A 154 10.73 2.28 24.32
CA GLN A 154 11.02 1.29 25.35
C GLN A 154 10.54 1.79 26.72
N GLU A 155 10.90 3.01 27.12
CA GLU A 155 10.46 3.64 28.37
C GLU A 155 8.92 3.68 28.46
N ALA A 156 8.25 4.11 27.39
CA ALA A 156 6.79 4.12 27.34
C ALA A 156 6.18 2.71 27.47
N ALA A 157 6.83 1.68 26.89
CA ALA A 157 6.36 0.30 27.00
C ALA A 157 6.57 -0.28 28.41
N ASP A 158 7.62 0.14 29.11
CA ASP A 158 7.89 -0.24 30.51
C ASP A 158 6.90 0.44 31.46
N GLU A 159 6.65 1.75 31.29
CA GLU A 159 5.61 2.46 32.05
C GLU A 159 4.22 1.83 31.86
N PHE A 160 3.88 1.45 30.63
CA PHE A 160 2.62 0.76 30.35
C PHE A 160 2.56 -0.64 30.99
N ALA A 161 3.69 -1.35 31.07
CA ALA A 161 3.75 -2.64 31.74
C ALA A 161 3.50 -2.50 33.25
N GLU A 162 4.08 -1.48 33.89
CA GLU A 162 3.82 -1.16 35.29
C GLU A 162 2.35 -0.79 35.54
N GLN A 163 1.75 0.02 34.67
CA GLN A 163 0.33 0.36 34.77
C GLN A 163 -0.59 -0.88 34.68
N MET A 164 -0.17 -1.89 33.92
CA MET A 164 -0.93 -3.13 33.73
C MET A 164 -0.68 -4.19 34.82
N ARG A 165 0.37 -4.03 35.64
CA ARG A 165 0.74 -4.98 36.70
C ARG A 165 -0.43 -5.34 37.62
N PRO A 166 -1.20 -4.37 38.18
CA PRO A 166 -2.34 -4.70 39.06
C PRO A 166 -3.42 -5.52 38.35
N THR A 167 -3.74 -5.18 37.10
CA THR A 167 -4.73 -5.89 36.28
C THR A 167 -4.31 -7.34 36.03
N ILE A 168 -3.02 -7.57 35.72
CA ILE A 168 -2.48 -8.91 35.51
C ILE A 168 -2.48 -9.73 36.80
N GLU A 169 -2.11 -9.11 37.94
CA GLU A 169 -2.15 -9.77 39.24
C GLU A 169 -3.57 -10.16 39.65
N GLN A 170 -4.55 -9.29 39.41
CA GLN A 170 -5.96 -9.60 39.66
C GLN A 170 -6.45 -10.78 38.82
N ILE A 171 -6.08 -10.84 37.54
CA ILE A 171 -6.42 -11.98 36.65
C ILE A 171 -5.76 -13.28 37.15
N ARG A 172 -4.51 -13.21 37.61
CA ARG A 172 -3.79 -14.36 38.18
C ARG A 172 -4.42 -14.85 39.47
N GLN A 173 -4.83 -13.93 40.36
CA GLN A 173 -5.54 -14.26 41.61
C GLN A 173 -6.91 -14.90 41.34
N GLY A 174 -7.55 -14.57 40.21
CA GLY A 174 -8.75 -15.23 39.70
C GLY A 174 -8.52 -16.65 39.16
N GLY A 175 -7.30 -17.20 39.25
CA GLY A 175 -6.95 -18.55 38.82
C GLY A 175 -6.50 -18.67 37.35
N ILE A 176 -6.44 -17.55 36.62
CA ILE A 176 -6.04 -17.55 35.20
C ILE A 176 -4.54 -17.24 35.09
N THR A 177 -3.73 -18.29 34.93
CA THR A 177 -2.26 -18.18 34.87
C THR A 177 -1.69 -18.38 33.47
N SER A 178 -2.46 -18.95 32.53
CA SER A 178 -2.00 -19.18 31.16
C SER A 178 -2.00 -17.89 30.34
N ILE A 179 -0.99 -17.69 29.48
CA ILE A 179 -0.89 -16.51 28.59
C ILE A 179 -2.13 -16.38 27.69
N ARG A 180 -2.68 -17.50 27.20
CA ARG A 180 -3.90 -17.52 26.40
C ARG A 180 -5.11 -17.09 27.23
N GLY A 181 -5.24 -17.59 28.46
CA GLY A 181 -6.32 -17.20 29.37
C GLY A 181 -6.25 -15.72 29.74
N ILE A 182 -5.05 -15.20 30.05
CA ILE A 182 -4.85 -13.78 30.35
C ILE A 182 -5.22 -12.92 29.14
N ARG A 183 -4.83 -13.30 27.93
CA ARG A 183 -5.25 -12.62 26.69
C ARG A 183 -6.77 -12.58 26.55
N ASP A 184 -7.42 -13.71 26.71
CA ASP A 184 -8.88 -13.82 26.54
C ASP A 184 -9.61 -13.00 27.59
N GLU A 185 -9.10 -12.99 28.81
CA GLU A 185 -9.64 -12.19 29.91
C GLU A 185 -9.44 -10.68 29.71
N LEU A 186 -8.25 -10.25 29.26
CA LEU A 186 -7.98 -8.85 28.92
C LEU A 186 -8.90 -8.35 27.78
N ASN A 187 -9.15 -9.20 26.78
CA ASN A 187 -10.09 -8.89 25.71
C ASN A 187 -11.54 -8.84 26.21
N ARG A 188 -11.93 -9.78 27.08
CA ARG A 188 -13.26 -9.84 27.69
C ARG A 188 -13.57 -8.60 28.53
N GLN A 189 -12.57 -8.09 29.27
CA GLN A 189 -12.68 -6.88 30.08
C GLN A 189 -12.54 -5.58 29.27
N GLY A 190 -12.22 -5.65 27.96
CA GLY A 190 -12.07 -4.48 27.11
C GLY A 190 -10.85 -3.61 27.47
N VAL A 191 -9.82 -4.20 28.07
CA VAL A 191 -8.64 -3.45 28.52
C VAL A 191 -7.85 -2.96 27.30
N PRO A 192 -7.53 -1.65 27.19
CA PRO A 192 -6.83 -1.11 26.03
C PRO A 192 -5.39 -1.65 25.93
N THR A 193 -4.91 -1.80 24.68
CA THR A 193 -3.52 -2.16 24.40
C THR A 193 -2.62 -0.93 24.33
N PHE A 194 -1.30 -1.13 24.40
CA PHE A 194 -0.28 -0.06 24.34
C PHE A 194 -0.44 0.93 23.17
N ARG A 195 -0.94 0.48 22.01
CA ARG A 195 -1.10 1.33 20.82
C ARG A 195 -2.43 2.08 20.76
N GLN A 196 -3.26 1.96 21.80
CA GLN A 196 -4.52 2.66 22.03
C GLN A 196 -5.32 2.96 20.75
N GLU A 197 -6.00 1.95 20.21
CA GLU A 197 -7.24 2.07 19.41
C GLU A 197 -7.64 0.71 18.81
N GLY A 198 -8.81 0.19 19.17
CA GLY A 198 -9.52 -0.90 18.46
C GLY A 198 -8.84 -2.27 18.36
N GLN A 199 -7.63 -2.45 18.88
CA GLN A 199 -6.88 -3.71 18.77
C GLN A 199 -7.04 -4.59 20.00
N SER A 200 -7.52 -5.81 19.77
CA SER A 200 -7.55 -6.88 20.76
C SER A 200 -6.14 -7.29 21.18
N TRP A 201 -6.00 -7.75 22.42
CA TRP A 201 -4.82 -8.43 22.90
C TRP A 201 -4.56 -9.70 22.07
N HIS A 202 -3.32 -9.82 21.59
CA HIS A 202 -2.81 -11.01 20.92
C HIS A 202 -1.75 -11.68 21.77
N TYR A 203 -1.53 -12.98 21.55
CA TYR A 203 -0.58 -13.79 22.33
C TYR A 203 0.82 -13.17 22.44
N PRO A 204 1.46 -12.67 21.35
CA PRO A 204 2.78 -12.06 21.46
C PRO A 204 2.79 -10.82 22.36
N SER A 205 1.76 -9.97 22.26
CA SER A 205 1.65 -8.74 23.06
C SER A 205 1.54 -9.03 24.55
N VAL A 206 0.74 -10.03 24.93
CA VAL A 206 0.63 -10.48 26.33
C VAL A 206 1.94 -11.10 26.80
N ARG A 207 2.60 -11.93 25.97
CA ARG A 207 3.92 -12.51 26.32
C ARG A 207 4.97 -11.42 26.57
N TYR A 208 5.03 -10.38 25.74
CA TYR A 208 5.97 -9.27 25.94
C TYR A 208 5.63 -8.44 27.17
N LEU A 209 4.34 -8.19 27.42
CA LEU A 209 3.87 -7.51 28.62
C LEU A 209 4.32 -8.27 29.88
N LEU A 210 4.00 -9.57 29.96
CA LEU A 210 4.34 -10.40 31.12
C LEU A 210 5.84 -10.46 31.33
N LYS A 211 6.62 -10.59 30.25
CA LYS A 211 8.08 -10.57 30.34
C LYS A 211 8.60 -9.28 30.98
N ARG A 212 8.02 -8.11 30.66
CA ARG A 212 8.42 -6.82 31.24
C ARG A 212 7.96 -6.64 32.69
N ILE A 213 6.84 -7.25 33.07
CA ILE A 213 6.32 -7.24 34.44
C ILE A 213 7.17 -8.14 35.37
N GLU A 214 7.74 -9.20 34.81
CA GLU A 214 8.53 -10.23 35.51
C GLU A 214 10.04 -9.95 35.54
N GLU A 215 10.53 -9.02 34.69
CA GLU A 215 11.89 -8.46 34.73
C GLU A 215 12.03 -7.42 35.84
#